data_AF-A0A9P5Y5W0-F1
#
_entry.id   AF-A0A9P5Y5W0-F1
#
_cell.length_a   1.000
_cell.length_b   1.000
_cell.length_c   1.000
_cell.angle_alpha   90.00
_cell.angle_beta   90.00
_cell.angle_gamma   90.00
#
_symmetry.space_group_name_H-M   'P 1'
#
loop_
_entity.id
_entity.type
_entity.pdbx_description
1 polymer ?
#
loop_
_entity_poly.entity_id
_entity_poly.type
_entity_poly.pdbx_seq_one_letter_code
_entity_poly.pdbx_strand_id
1 'polypeptide(L)'
;MPTLYLMKQGHGANPLFHNHWALLVSPDPNNSTPEDTRAPSPSPPTAPDPQTNPQSSPPPNLSGTFIHTHGSLLSGFTFEAKRRWSQATCPEPYRAFPLGALTHKSTQITYMRTDTATGTSEDGDREEITIPIPEPDETEHGWILDPVPRSELERALLRAPPPGPSLRSAGATSGAASGRARLQDCQEWIRMALPHAVRAGFLVYNEGVDVDDLLSVRNQ
;
A
#
# COMPACT_ATOMS: atom_id res chain seq x y z
N MET A 1 -2.79 -11.51 -14.74
CA MET A 1 -2.23 -11.81 -13.41
C MET A 1 -2.40 -10.59 -12.51
N PRO A 2 -2.39 -10.74 -11.17
CA PRO A 2 -2.36 -9.59 -10.27
C PRO A 2 -1.14 -8.72 -10.56
N THR A 3 -1.29 -7.41 -10.46
CA THR A 3 -0.24 -6.43 -10.80
C THR A 3 0.09 -5.60 -9.58
N LEU A 4 1.38 -5.37 -9.35
CA LEU A 4 1.85 -4.46 -8.32
C LEU A 4 2.05 -3.07 -8.92
N TYR A 5 1.39 -2.08 -8.33
CA TYR A 5 1.55 -0.68 -8.68
C TYR A 5 2.29 0.06 -7.56
N LEU A 6 3.14 1.01 -7.95
CA LEU A 6 3.65 2.06 -7.08
C LEU A 6 2.69 3.23 -7.15
N MET A 7 2.11 3.61 -6.01
CA MET A 7 1.14 4.69 -5.88
C MET A 7 1.82 5.92 -5.29
N LYS A 8 1.60 7.08 -5.91
CA LYS A 8 1.97 8.39 -5.38
C LYS A 8 0.70 9.20 -5.12
N GLN A 9 0.43 9.49 -3.85
CA GLN A 9 -0.70 10.33 -3.42
C GLN A 9 -0.32 11.81 -3.45
N GLY A 10 -1.21 12.64 -4.00
CA GLY A 10 -1.09 14.10 -3.98
C GLY A 10 -0.51 14.70 -5.27
N HIS A 11 -0.90 15.95 -5.53
CA HIS A 11 -0.43 16.78 -6.65
C HIS A 11 0.30 18.06 -6.18
N GLY A 12 0.32 18.33 -4.87
CA GLY A 12 0.78 19.60 -4.35
C GLY A 12 2.30 19.72 -4.31
N ALA A 13 2.83 20.83 -4.84
CA ALA A 13 4.18 21.31 -4.62
C ALA A 13 4.44 21.76 -3.16
N ASN A 14 3.65 21.30 -2.18
CA ASN A 14 3.65 21.83 -0.81
C ASN A 14 4.82 21.30 0.05
N PRO A 15 5.88 22.11 0.32
CA PRO A 15 7.16 21.75 0.97
C PRO A 15 7.07 20.86 2.22
N LEU A 16 5.93 20.92 2.92
CA LEU A 16 5.80 20.45 4.28
C LEU A 16 5.20 19.05 4.42
N PHE A 17 4.40 18.58 3.46
CA PHE A 17 3.82 17.23 3.50
C PHE A 17 3.80 16.65 2.08
N HIS A 18 4.92 16.04 1.72
CA HIS A 18 5.25 15.77 0.34
C HIS A 18 5.12 14.30 0.01
N ASN A 19 4.05 13.98 -0.71
CA ASN A 19 3.88 12.74 -1.46
C ASN A 19 3.92 11.50 -0.58
N HIS A 20 2.75 10.98 -0.22
CA HIS A 20 2.69 9.67 0.38
C HIS A 20 2.87 8.61 -0.73
N TRP A 21 3.76 7.66 -0.48
CA TRP A 21 4.00 6.55 -1.39
C TRP A 21 3.52 5.25 -0.78
N ALA A 22 2.89 4.45 -1.63
CA ALA A 22 2.32 3.16 -1.26
C ALA A 22 2.47 2.16 -2.38
N LEU A 23 2.23 0.90 -2.06
CA LEU A 23 2.13 -0.19 -3.02
C LEU A 23 0.67 -0.61 -3.13
N LEU A 24 0.17 -0.80 -4.34
CA LEU A 24 -1.17 -1.32 -4.58
C LEU A 24 -1.08 -2.66 -5.30
N VAL A 25 -1.59 -3.70 -4.63
CA VAL A 25 -1.79 -5.02 -5.24
C VAL A 25 -3.18 -5.01 -5.87
N SER A 26 -3.23 -4.84 -7.19
CA SER A 26 -4.49 -4.89 -7.93
C SER A 26 -4.77 -6.32 -8.42
N PRO A 27 -6.00 -6.82 -8.29
CA PRO A 27 -6.36 -8.12 -8.84
C PRO A 27 -6.21 -8.14 -10.37
N ASP A 28 -6.19 -9.33 -10.94
CA ASP A 28 -6.22 -9.48 -12.39
C ASP A 28 -7.53 -8.88 -12.94
N PRO A 29 -7.49 -7.86 -13.82
CA PRO A 29 -8.70 -7.25 -14.35
C PRO A 29 -9.61 -8.27 -15.07
N ASN A 30 -9.02 -9.33 -15.64
CA ASN A 30 -9.77 -10.41 -16.29
C ASN A 30 -10.46 -11.35 -15.30
N ASN A 31 -10.11 -11.29 -14.01
CA ASN A 31 -10.69 -12.11 -12.96
C ASN A 31 -11.65 -11.32 -12.07
N SER A 32 -12.10 -10.15 -12.53
CA SER A 32 -13.14 -9.38 -11.84
C SER A 32 -14.45 -10.16 -11.94
N THR A 33 -14.94 -10.69 -10.83
CA THR A 33 -16.26 -11.30 -10.76
C THR A 33 -17.29 -10.28 -11.25
N PRO A 34 -18.23 -10.61 -12.17
CA PRO A 34 -19.15 -9.65 -12.79
C PRO A 34 -20.09 -8.88 -11.84
N GLU A 35 -20.04 -9.12 -10.53
CA GLU A 35 -21.07 -8.70 -9.58
C GLU A 35 -21.19 -7.19 -9.37
N ASP A 36 -20.20 -6.38 -9.74
CA ASP A 36 -20.26 -4.92 -9.51
C ASP A 36 -20.54 -4.09 -10.77
N THR A 37 -20.89 -4.74 -11.90
CA THR A 37 -21.30 -4.01 -13.10
C THR A 37 -22.78 -3.62 -13.00
N ARG A 38 -23.10 -2.68 -12.11
CA ARG A 38 -24.30 -1.88 -12.29
C ARG A 38 -24.08 -1.07 -13.57
N ALA A 39 -24.82 -1.41 -14.63
CA ALA A 39 -24.65 -0.82 -15.96
C ALA A 39 -24.57 0.72 -15.85
N PRO A 40 -23.49 1.37 -16.32
CA PRO A 40 -23.42 2.82 -16.31
C PRO A 40 -24.57 3.37 -17.14
N SER A 41 -25.32 4.31 -16.56
CA SER A 41 -26.42 4.98 -17.25
C SER A 41 -25.87 5.64 -18.53
N PRO A 42 -26.52 5.44 -19.70
CA PRO A 42 -26.00 5.94 -20.97
C PRO A 42 -25.91 7.46 -20.95
N SER A 43 -24.69 7.99 -20.97
CA SER A 43 -24.45 9.43 -21.09
C SER A 43 -24.74 9.89 -22.53
N PRO A 44 -25.32 11.09 -22.73
CA PRO A 44 -25.60 11.63 -24.05
C PRO A 44 -24.31 11.87 -24.86
N PRO A 45 -24.37 11.75 -26.20
CA PRO A 45 -23.20 11.91 -27.07
C PRO A 45 -22.65 13.35 -26.97
N THR A 46 -21.44 13.48 -26.43
CA THR A 46 -20.71 14.75 -26.37
C THR A 46 -19.88 14.91 -27.65
N ALA A 47 -19.96 16.10 -28.27
CA ALA A 47 -19.29 16.41 -29.53
C ALA A 47 -17.75 16.27 -29.43
N PRO A 48 -17.05 15.94 -30.53
CA PRO A 48 -15.61 15.76 -30.52
C PRO A 48 -14.88 17.10 -30.38
N ASP A 49 -14.17 17.30 -29.27
CA ASP A 49 -13.26 18.43 -29.06
C ASP A 49 -11.95 18.25 -29.85
N PRO A 50 -11.58 19.17 -30.77
CA PRO A 50 -10.37 19.07 -31.56
C PRO A 50 -9.21 19.81 -30.87
N GLN A 51 -8.63 19.23 -29.82
CA GLN A 51 -7.23 19.42 -29.40
C GLN A 51 -6.99 18.73 -28.05
N THR A 52 -6.71 17.43 -28.07
CA THR A 52 -6.18 16.74 -26.90
C THR A 52 -4.74 16.33 -27.18
N ASN A 53 -3.83 16.99 -26.45
CA ASN A 53 -2.52 16.49 -26.06
C ASN A 53 -2.66 14.97 -25.77
N PRO A 54 -1.68 14.08 -26.06
CA PRO A 54 -1.68 12.67 -25.63
C PRO A 54 -1.58 12.60 -24.10
N GLN A 55 -2.60 13.11 -23.44
CA GLN A 55 -2.85 13.12 -22.03
C GLN A 55 -3.43 11.74 -21.78
N SER A 56 -2.56 10.90 -21.22
CA SER A 56 -2.85 9.57 -20.71
C SER A 56 -4.31 9.48 -20.29
N SER A 57 -5.08 8.61 -20.93
CA SER A 57 -6.43 8.27 -20.49
C SER A 57 -6.42 8.11 -18.97
N PRO A 58 -7.40 8.66 -18.24
CA PRO A 58 -7.44 8.55 -16.79
C PRO A 58 -7.23 7.07 -16.43
N PRO A 59 -6.33 6.77 -15.48
CA PRO A 59 -6.06 5.38 -15.13
C PRO A 59 -7.39 4.70 -14.75
N PRO A 60 -7.56 3.42 -15.09
CA PRO A 60 -8.75 2.67 -14.67
C PRO A 60 -8.93 2.81 -13.16
N ASN A 61 -10.17 2.84 -12.68
CA ASN A 61 -10.47 2.89 -11.24
C ASN A 61 -9.80 1.71 -10.52
N LEU A 62 -8.60 1.93 -9.98
CA LEU A 62 -7.80 0.88 -9.40
C LEU A 62 -8.38 0.48 -8.05
N SER A 63 -8.53 -0.81 -7.82
CA SER A 63 -8.90 -1.37 -6.53
C SER A 63 -7.95 -2.51 -6.14
N GLY A 64 -7.90 -2.84 -4.84
CA GLY A 64 -7.08 -3.93 -4.35
C GLY A 64 -6.64 -3.79 -2.89
N THR A 65 -5.44 -4.30 -2.60
CA THR A 65 -4.79 -4.11 -1.30
C THR A 65 -3.79 -2.98 -1.37
N PHE A 66 -4.04 -1.91 -0.63
CA PHE A 66 -3.15 -0.76 -0.52
C PHE A 66 -2.22 -0.92 0.69
N ILE A 67 -0.95 -1.16 0.44
CA ILE A 67 0.09 -1.46 1.42
C ILE A 67 0.98 -0.25 1.56
N HIS A 68 1.13 0.26 2.78
CA HIS A 68 1.94 1.45 3.02
C HIS A 68 2.52 1.48 4.43
N THR A 69 3.39 2.46 4.67
CA THR A 69 3.79 2.82 6.04
C THR A 69 3.20 4.18 6.38
N HIS A 70 2.43 4.26 7.46
CA HIS A 70 1.83 5.48 7.97
C HIS A 70 2.56 5.94 9.24
N GLY A 71 2.63 7.26 9.48
CA GLY A 71 3.28 7.83 10.65
C GLY A 71 4.01 9.13 10.34
N SER A 72 4.99 9.46 11.17
CA SER A 72 5.74 10.71 11.07
C SER A 72 7.20 10.51 11.46
N LEU A 73 8.05 11.48 11.10
CA LEU A 73 9.47 11.46 11.49
C LEU A 73 9.67 11.51 13.02
N LEU A 74 8.67 12.00 13.77
CA LEU A 74 8.72 12.13 15.22
C LEU A 74 8.29 10.83 15.91
N SER A 75 7.18 10.24 15.47
CA SER A 75 6.61 9.00 16.05
C SER A 75 7.22 7.72 15.47
N GLY A 76 7.91 7.82 14.34
CA GLY A 76 8.20 6.68 13.49
C GLY A 76 7.00 6.33 12.62
N PHE A 77 7.22 5.33 11.77
CA PHE A 77 6.22 4.81 10.85
C PHE A 77 5.86 3.37 11.21
N THR A 78 4.62 3.01 10.94
CA THR A 78 4.06 1.67 11.15
C THR A 78 3.51 1.15 9.83
N PHE A 79 3.62 -0.15 9.61
CA PHE A 79 3.03 -0.82 8.46
C PHE A 79 1.51 -0.89 8.59
N GLU A 80 0.81 -0.62 7.48
CA GLU A 80 -0.63 -0.78 7.37
C GLU A 80 -1.00 -1.33 5.99
N ALA A 81 -2.01 -2.21 5.96
CA ALA A 81 -2.63 -2.67 4.72
C ALA A 81 -4.13 -2.34 4.73
N LYS A 82 -4.59 -1.57 3.76
CA LYS A 82 -6.03 -1.33 3.53
C LYS A 82 -6.53 -2.34 2.52
N ARG A 83 -7.42 -3.22 2.96
CA ARG A 83 -8.06 -4.25 2.10
C ARG A 83 -9.27 -3.66 1.41
N ARG A 84 -9.55 -4.13 0.18
CA ARG A 84 -10.66 -3.63 -0.65
C ARG A 84 -10.59 -2.12 -0.87
N TRP A 85 -9.38 -1.57 -0.85
CA TRP A 85 -9.15 -0.18 -1.15
C TRP A 85 -9.53 0.09 -2.60
N SER A 86 -10.18 1.22 -2.87
CA SER A 86 -10.56 1.66 -4.21
C SER A 86 -10.18 3.12 -4.39
N GLN A 87 -9.54 3.44 -5.51
CA GLN A 87 -9.17 4.80 -5.86
C GLN A 87 -10.39 5.73 -5.90
N ALA A 88 -11.57 5.21 -6.26
CA ALA A 88 -12.82 5.97 -6.29
C ALA A 88 -13.28 6.47 -4.91
N THR A 89 -12.80 5.85 -3.83
CA THR A 89 -13.13 6.23 -2.44
C THR A 89 -12.20 7.30 -1.87
N CYS A 90 -11.15 7.68 -2.61
CA CYS A 90 -10.17 8.64 -2.14
C CYS A 90 -10.35 9.99 -2.84
N PRO A 91 -10.51 11.10 -2.09
CA PRO A 91 -10.70 12.42 -2.68
C PRO A 91 -9.42 12.97 -3.31
N GLU A 92 -8.23 12.51 -2.86
CA GLU A 92 -6.98 13.01 -3.40
C GLU A 92 -6.61 12.32 -4.71
N PRO A 93 -5.98 13.05 -5.64
CA PRO A 93 -5.52 12.47 -6.88
C PRO A 93 -4.27 11.59 -6.66
N TYR A 94 -4.22 10.46 -7.38
CA TYR A 94 -3.11 9.51 -7.35
C TYR A 94 -2.48 9.36 -8.73
N ARG A 95 -1.17 9.11 -8.73
CA ARG A 95 -0.45 8.54 -9.87
C ARG A 95 -0.10 7.09 -9.58
N ALA A 96 -0.35 6.20 -10.53
CA ALA A 96 -0.06 4.78 -10.42
C ALA A 96 0.99 4.40 -11.47
N PHE A 97 2.05 3.74 -11.04
CA PHE A 97 3.13 3.26 -11.90
C PHE A 97 3.17 1.73 -11.83
N PRO A 98 2.89 1.00 -12.92
CA PRO A 98 2.91 -0.46 -12.89
C PRO A 98 4.36 -0.95 -12.71
N LEU A 99 4.65 -1.56 -11.57
CA LEU A 99 5.99 -2.08 -11.28
C LEU A 99 6.21 -3.43 -11.95
N GLY A 100 5.22 -4.31 -11.92
CA GLY A 100 5.42 -5.67 -12.38
C GLY A 100 4.25 -6.62 -12.08
N ALA A 101 4.39 -7.83 -12.59
CA ALA A 101 3.45 -8.92 -12.34
C ALA A 101 3.78 -9.62 -11.02
N LEU A 102 2.73 -9.97 -10.29
CA LEU A 102 2.81 -10.79 -9.09
C LEU A 102 2.68 -12.27 -9.43
N THR A 103 3.51 -13.10 -8.80
CA THR A 103 3.48 -14.55 -9.01
C THR A 103 2.34 -15.20 -8.23
N HIS A 104 1.89 -16.40 -8.61
CA HIS A 104 0.82 -17.10 -7.87
C HIS A 104 1.12 -17.32 -6.38
N LYS A 105 2.40 -17.34 -5.98
CA LYS A 105 2.81 -17.48 -4.58
C LYS A 105 2.49 -16.24 -3.74
N SER A 106 2.45 -15.06 -4.36
CA SER A 106 2.32 -13.80 -3.64
C SER A 106 0.89 -13.53 -3.17
N THR A 107 -0.12 -14.10 -3.83
CA THR A 107 -1.55 -13.86 -3.56
C THR A 107 -2.20 -14.91 -2.67
N GLN A 108 -1.44 -15.88 -2.17
CA GLN A 108 -1.95 -16.79 -1.16
C GLN A 108 -2.14 -16.02 0.14
N ILE A 109 -3.39 -15.64 0.41
CA ILE A 109 -3.79 -15.14 1.72
C ILE A 109 -3.73 -16.35 2.65
N THR A 110 -2.67 -16.43 3.45
CA THR A 110 -2.63 -17.36 4.56
C THR A 110 -3.50 -16.76 5.65
N TYR A 111 -4.76 -17.16 5.70
CA TYR A 111 -5.51 -17.06 6.94
C TYR A 111 -4.75 -17.96 7.92
N MET A 112 -3.98 -17.35 8.81
CA MET A 112 -3.57 -18.04 10.03
C MET A 112 -4.89 -18.42 10.67
N ARG A 113 -5.26 -19.69 10.52
CA ARG A 113 -6.37 -20.25 11.27
C ARG A 113 -5.93 -20.03 12.71
N THR A 114 -6.58 -19.11 13.41
CA THR A 114 -6.54 -19.14 14.86
C THR A 114 -7.26 -20.43 15.17
N ASP A 115 -6.50 -21.52 15.22
CA ASP A 115 -6.96 -22.75 15.83
C ASP A 115 -7.22 -22.33 17.27
N THR A 116 -8.46 -21.90 17.52
CA THR A 116 -9.06 -21.83 18.83
C THR A 116 -8.80 -23.21 19.38
N ALA A 117 -7.77 -23.33 20.22
CA ALA A 117 -7.39 -24.57 20.81
C ALA A 117 -8.65 -25.11 21.47
N THR A 118 -9.21 -26.17 20.89
CA THR A 118 -10.30 -26.95 21.48
C THR A 118 -9.68 -27.64 22.68
N GLY A 119 -9.42 -26.86 23.72
CA GLY A 119 -9.07 -27.33 25.03
C GLY A 119 -10.28 -28.09 25.54
N THR A 120 -10.21 -29.41 25.47
CA THR A 120 -10.93 -30.28 26.38
C THR A 120 -10.33 -30.06 27.77
N SER A 121 -10.76 -28.97 28.41
CA SER A 121 -10.54 -28.74 29.83
C SER A 121 -11.86 -29.04 30.52
N GLU A 122 -12.01 -30.29 30.97
CA GLU A 122 -12.97 -30.63 32.00
C GLU A 122 -12.48 -29.98 33.31
N ASP A 123 -13.37 -29.24 33.97
CA ASP A 123 -13.26 -28.73 35.33
C ASP A 123 -12.22 -27.63 35.63
N GLY A 124 -12.72 -26.41 35.63
CA GLY A 124 -12.11 -25.28 36.33
C GLY A 124 -12.71 -23.96 35.87
N ASP A 125 -13.57 -23.37 36.70
CA ASP A 125 -14.25 -22.09 36.51
C ASP A 125 -13.26 -20.97 36.13
N ARG A 126 -12.98 -20.85 34.84
CA ARG A 126 -12.09 -19.84 34.27
C ARG A 126 -12.99 -18.92 33.46
N GLU A 127 -13.21 -17.71 33.96
CA GLU A 127 -13.93 -16.66 33.25
C GLU A 127 -13.31 -16.50 31.86
N GLU A 128 -14.06 -16.92 30.85
CA GLU A 128 -13.75 -16.71 29.45
C GLU A 128 -13.85 -15.22 29.17
N ILE A 129 -12.71 -14.53 29.22
CA ILE A 129 -12.60 -13.13 28.79
C ILE A 129 -12.73 -13.14 27.26
N THR A 130 -13.98 -13.19 26.78
CA THR A 130 -14.32 -12.88 25.40
C THR A 130 -13.99 -11.42 25.18
N ILE A 131 -12.80 -11.14 24.63
CA ILE A 131 -12.50 -9.80 24.13
C ILE A 131 -13.44 -9.61 22.94
N PRO A 132 -14.43 -8.71 23.02
CA PRO A 132 -15.31 -8.47 21.88
C PRO A 132 -14.41 -7.99 20.74
N ILE A 133 -14.35 -8.79 19.67
CA ILE A 133 -13.80 -8.31 18.40
C ILE A 133 -14.67 -7.11 18.08
N PRO A 134 -14.12 -5.88 18.04
CA PRO A 134 -14.91 -4.73 17.66
C PRO A 134 -15.52 -5.09 16.31
N GLU A 135 -16.86 -5.05 16.23
CA GLU A 135 -17.51 -5.13 14.92
C GLU A 135 -16.78 -4.14 14.03
N PRO A 136 -16.35 -4.56 12.83
CA PRO A 136 -15.60 -3.68 11.96
C PRO A 136 -16.48 -2.46 11.79
N ASP A 137 -16.09 -1.36 12.45
CA ASP A 137 -16.65 -0.05 12.18
C ASP A 137 -16.55 0.05 10.68
N GLU A 138 -17.69 0.03 9.99
CA GLU A 138 -17.76 0.19 8.56
C GLU A 138 -17.23 1.58 8.32
N THR A 139 -15.90 1.68 8.23
CA THR A 139 -15.24 2.96 8.07
C THR A 139 -15.90 3.57 6.85
N GLU A 140 -16.24 4.85 6.95
CA GLU A 140 -17.00 5.63 5.98
C GLU A 140 -16.55 5.44 4.50
N HIS A 141 -15.37 4.86 4.31
CA HIS A 141 -14.66 4.65 3.06
C HIS A 141 -14.76 3.22 2.50
N GLY A 142 -15.40 2.27 3.20
CA GLY A 142 -15.66 0.91 2.71
C GLY A 142 -14.45 -0.03 2.61
N TRP A 143 -13.29 0.33 3.17
CA TRP A 143 -12.09 -0.53 3.25
C TRP A 143 -11.83 -1.03 4.67
N ILE A 144 -11.09 -2.15 4.79
CA ILE A 144 -10.73 -2.76 6.07
C ILE A 144 -9.28 -2.43 6.39
N LEU A 145 -9.01 -1.76 7.52
CA LEU A 145 -7.66 -1.53 7.99
C LEU A 145 -7.09 -2.79 8.62
N ASP A 146 -5.88 -3.16 8.22
CA ASP A 146 -5.22 -4.36 8.72
C ASP A 146 -3.76 -4.05 9.08
N PRO A 147 -3.42 -4.00 10.39
CA PRO A 147 -2.05 -3.74 10.82
C PRO A 147 -1.15 -4.98 10.70
N VAL A 148 -1.72 -6.16 10.42
CA VAL A 148 -0.99 -7.43 10.39
C VAL A 148 -0.86 -7.94 8.95
N PRO A 149 0.33 -8.39 8.51
CA PRO A 149 0.49 -8.97 7.19
C PRO A 149 -0.27 -10.31 7.05
N ARG A 150 -1.12 -10.41 6.03
CA ARG A 150 -1.92 -11.61 5.71
C ARG A 150 -1.36 -12.43 4.56
N SER A 151 -0.68 -11.79 3.61
CA SER A 151 -0.06 -12.48 2.47
C SER A 151 1.43 -12.70 2.66
N GLU A 152 1.98 -13.70 1.97
CA GLU A 152 3.42 -13.94 1.91
C GLU A 152 4.17 -12.74 1.30
N LEU A 153 3.55 -12.02 0.36
CA LEU A 153 4.09 -10.78 -0.18
C LEU A 153 4.28 -9.73 0.92
N GLU A 154 3.25 -9.48 1.73
CA GLU A 154 3.32 -8.50 2.83
C GLU A 154 4.36 -8.89 3.87
N ARG A 155 4.44 -10.18 4.22
CA ARG A 155 5.47 -10.70 5.13
C ARG A 155 6.88 -10.50 4.56
N ALA A 156 7.07 -10.68 3.26
CA ALA A 156 8.35 -10.41 2.61
C ALA A 156 8.68 -8.91 2.61
N LEU A 157 7.72 -8.04 2.32
CA LEU A 157 7.92 -6.58 2.37
C LEU A 157 8.33 -6.13 3.78
N LEU A 158 7.70 -6.68 4.82
CA LEU A 158 8.00 -6.39 6.23
C LEU A 158 9.35 -6.93 6.73
N ARG A 159 10.11 -7.68 5.91
CA ARG A 159 11.53 -7.95 6.22
C ARG A 159 12.36 -6.67 6.20
N ALA A 160 11.93 -5.65 5.46
CA ALA A 160 12.40 -4.29 5.64
C ALA A 160 11.59 -3.63 6.77
N PRO A 161 12.24 -3.23 7.88
CA PRO A 161 11.53 -2.60 8.98
C PRO A 161 10.94 -1.26 8.50
N PRO A 162 9.72 -0.89 8.96
CA PRO A 162 9.22 0.45 8.78
C PRO A 162 10.21 1.50 9.29
N PRO A 163 10.27 2.70 8.67
CA PRO A 163 11.17 3.76 9.10
C PRO A 163 10.96 4.13 10.57
N GLY A 164 12.04 4.10 11.35
CA GLY A 164 12.00 4.54 12.74
C GLY A 164 11.88 6.07 12.87
N PRO A 165 11.71 6.58 14.10
CA PRO A 165 11.81 8.01 14.37
C PRO A 165 13.15 8.57 13.87
N SER A 166 13.12 9.52 12.94
CA SER A 166 14.31 10.04 12.24
C SER A 166 14.84 11.35 12.84
N LEU A 167 14.17 11.92 13.85
CA LEU A 167 14.65 13.11 14.54
C LEU A 167 15.75 12.73 15.54
N ARG A 168 17.00 12.69 15.06
CA ARG A 168 18.14 12.88 15.96
C ARG A 168 17.97 14.28 16.55
N SER A 169 17.76 14.40 17.86
CA SER A 169 17.64 15.68 18.53
C SER A 169 18.79 16.59 18.11
N ALA A 170 18.49 17.83 17.73
CA ALA A 170 19.46 18.83 17.23
C ALA A 170 20.58 19.22 18.24
N GLY A 171 20.69 18.50 19.36
CA GLY A 171 21.71 18.70 20.40
C GLY A 171 22.87 17.70 20.37
N ALA A 172 22.97 16.80 19.39
CA ALA A 172 24.15 15.94 19.25
C ALA A 172 25.34 16.79 18.78
N THR A 173 26.23 17.09 19.73
CA THR A 173 27.39 17.96 19.60
C THR A 173 28.25 17.61 18.39
N SER A 174 28.40 18.62 17.53
CA SER A 174 29.28 18.75 16.39
C SER A 174 30.69 18.22 16.66
N GLY A 175 31.11 17.18 15.95
CA GLY A 175 32.49 16.69 16.05
C GLY A 175 33.01 15.93 14.83
N ALA A 176 32.18 15.20 14.08
CA ALA A 176 32.70 14.41 12.97
C ALA A 176 31.69 14.25 11.83
N ALA A 177 32.13 14.67 10.64
CA ALA A 177 31.58 14.46 9.31
C ALA A 177 30.19 15.05 9.00
N SER A 178 30.20 16.06 8.12
CA SER A 178 29.07 16.63 7.40
C SER A 178 28.39 15.58 6.49
N GLY A 179 27.73 14.59 7.09
CA GLY A 179 26.86 13.67 6.39
C GLY A 179 25.46 14.26 6.35
N ARG A 180 24.95 14.60 5.16
CA ARG A 180 23.56 15.01 4.96
C ARG A 180 22.65 13.95 5.60
N ALA A 181 21.85 14.35 6.58
CA ALA A 181 20.92 13.44 7.25
C ALA A 181 20.02 12.78 6.18
N ARG A 182 20.08 11.45 6.08
CA ARG A 182 19.18 10.68 5.22
C ARG A 182 17.83 10.59 5.91
N LEU A 183 16.81 11.15 5.27
CA LEU A 183 15.44 11.05 5.74
C LEU A 183 14.95 9.62 5.54
N GLN A 184 14.54 8.95 6.61
CA GLN A 184 13.89 7.64 6.52
C GLN A 184 12.38 7.87 6.45
N ASP A 185 11.83 7.81 5.24
CA ASP A 185 10.40 8.03 4.95
C ASP A 185 9.79 6.81 4.23
N CYS A 186 8.50 6.90 3.86
CA CYS A 186 7.80 5.83 3.13
C CYS A 186 8.46 5.46 1.79
N GLN A 187 9.17 6.39 1.13
CA GLN A 187 9.89 6.08 -0.11
C GLN A 187 11.10 5.20 0.20
N GLU A 188 11.85 5.54 1.24
CA GLU A 188 13.00 4.75 1.67
C GLU A 188 12.58 3.34 2.09
N TRP A 189 11.44 3.21 2.78
CA TRP A 189 10.87 1.90 3.07
C TRP A 189 10.59 1.08 1.80
N ILE A 190 9.95 1.68 0.79
CA ILE A 190 9.65 0.98 -0.47
C ILE A 190 10.94 0.52 -1.16
N ARG A 191 11.99 1.35 -1.20
CA ARG A 191 13.31 0.96 -1.75
C ARG A 191 13.88 -0.26 -1.05
N MET A 192 13.75 -0.34 0.27
CA MET A 192 14.24 -1.47 1.05
C MET A 192 13.34 -2.70 0.93
N ALA A 193 12.02 -2.52 0.87
CA ALA A 193 11.04 -3.59 0.92
C ALA A 193 10.93 -4.37 -0.39
N LEU A 194 10.90 -3.70 -1.55
CA LEU A 194 10.71 -4.36 -2.85
C LEU A 194 11.78 -5.41 -3.19
N PRO A 195 13.09 -5.20 -2.92
CA PRO A 195 14.11 -6.23 -3.09
C PRO A 195 13.82 -7.54 -2.35
N HIS A 196 13.13 -7.49 -1.20
CA HIS A 196 12.73 -8.70 -0.48
C HIS A 196 11.62 -9.47 -1.21
N ALA A 197 10.64 -8.78 -1.80
CA ALA A 197 9.59 -9.39 -2.60
C ALA A 197 10.15 -10.04 -3.88
N VAL A 198 11.10 -9.38 -4.56
CA VAL A 198 11.78 -9.93 -5.74
C VAL A 198 12.61 -11.15 -5.37
N ARG A 199 13.43 -11.07 -4.31
CA ARG A 199 14.26 -12.19 -3.85
C ARG A 199 13.44 -13.41 -3.42
N ALA A 200 12.25 -13.18 -2.87
CA ALA A 200 11.30 -14.24 -2.52
C ALA A 200 10.55 -14.83 -3.74
N GLY A 201 10.73 -14.26 -4.94
CA GLY A 201 10.05 -14.70 -6.15
C GLY A 201 8.57 -14.31 -6.19
N PHE A 202 8.18 -13.25 -5.47
CA PHE A 202 6.79 -12.76 -5.43
C PHE A 202 6.50 -11.68 -6.47
N LEU A 203 7.52 -10.94 -6.90
CA LEU A 203 7.42 -9.85 -7.87
C LEU A 203 8.40 -10.07 -9.02
N VAL A 204 7.90 -9.92 -10.25
CA VAL A 204 8.70 -9.82 -11.47
C VAL A 204 8.46 -8.44 -12.07
N TYR A 205 9.50 -7.61 -12.12
CA TYR A 205 9.39 -6.26 -12.69
C TYR A 205 9.05 -6.30 -14.18
N ASN A 206 8.32 -5.27 -14.63
CA ASN A 206 8.18 -5.00 -16.06
C ASN A 206 9.53 -4.55 -16.64
N GLU A 207 9.75 -4.80 -17.93
CA GLU A 207 10.96 -4.36 -18.62
C GLU A 207 11.13 -2.83 -18.54
N GLY A 208 12.33 -2.38 -18.21
CA GLY A 208 12.66 -0.95 -18.12
C GLY A 208 12.16 -0.23 -16.86
N VAL A 209 11.54 -0.92 -15.90
CA VAL A 209 11.17 -0.33 -14.61
C VAL A 209 12.41 -0.18 -13.73
N ASP A 210 12.78 1.07 -13.47
CA ASP A 210 13.73 1.44 -12.42
C ASP A 210 12.97 2.11 -11.26
N VAL A 211 12.96 1.44 -10.10
CA VAL A 211 12.25 1.90 -8.90
C VAL A 211 12.86 3.19 -8.35
N ASP A 212 14.19 3.33 -8.42
CA ASP A 212 14.86 4.52 -7.91
C ASP A 212 14.55 5.75 -8.77
N ASP A 213 14.47 5.58 -10.10
CA ASP A 213 14.03 6.65 -11.00
C ASP A 213 12.58 7.05 -10.71
N LEU A 214 11.68 6.08 -10.56
CA LEU A 214 10.26 6.35 -10.24
C LEU A 214 10.09 7.09 -8.91
N LEU A 215 10.84 6.70 -7.87
CA LEU A 215 10.80 7.36 -6.56
C LEU A 215 11.53 8.71 -6.56
N SER A 216 12.41 8.95 -7.53
CA SER A 216 13.14 10.21 -7.72
C SER A 216 12.32 11.29 -8.43
N VAL A 217 11.12 10.97 -8.93
CA VAL A 217 10.13 11.93 -9.47
C VAL A 217 9.53 12.77 -8.31
N ARG A 218 10.38 13.53 -7.62
CA ARG A 218 10.03 14.40 -6.50
C ARG A 218 9.53 15.78 -6.94
N ASN A 219 9.84 16.23 -8.16
CA ASN A 219 9.71 17.66 -8.53
C ASN A 219 9.07 17.95 -9.91
N GLN A 220 8.34 17.01 -10.51
CA GLN A 220 7.51 17.28 -11.71
C GLN A 220 6.02 17.22 -11.38
#